data_AF-A0A271M4B1-F1
#
_entry.id   AF-A0A271M4B1-F1
#
_cell.length_a   1.000
_cell.length_b   1.000
_cell.length_c   1.000
_cell.angle_alpha   90.00
_cell.angle_beta   90.00
_cell.angle_gamma   90.00
#
_symmetry.space_group_name_H-M   'P 1'
#
loop_
_entity.id
_entity.type
_entity.pdbx_description
1 polymer ?
#
loop_
_entity_poly.entity_id
_entity_poly.type
_entity_poly.pdbx_seq_one_letter_code
_entity_poly.pdbx_strand_id
1 'polypeptide(L)'
;MLKFQDYIYQNIGRRIREFRDSKNFSRQTFVSYFLANLNDKEIGSTNPLSEQSLSNIENINIAKKRNPYLMSKKQFNLLPKFMGYSQSELVFGDSKERENTVKLILLAIILNGAKLNKNGKQEFINPFIDIRITKKDFEELVNELKISISKESAQKVAKELIKNNLEEFKRVSWFFEDFQKQSFKDINNIEEESKQWFEKYYPFFTNIKYFKGMQYLMNERDSELEEHSNLLIKLLIGNNSFAKLFMQGISNRVHNQKFVPHLISNTYEIDVVDFIINEGQFGALALDFKNAGYTIFIKAFDEMWTRNGAILMNYFNENLFKINLEDQSLKKINDEFLHEVITSTELSKILYELIETEKYDMETMKGHNTFDLYLQNSKIKDEIDIDELLENNLYKYVNNMIQVHNKY
;
A
#
# COMPACT_ATOMS: atom_id res chain seq x y z
N MET A 1 -0.48 1.19 13.59
CA MET A 1 -1.18 2.40 13.12
C MET A 1 -0.43 3.04 11.96
N LEU A 2 -1.11 3.39 10.87
CA LEU A 2 -0.49 4.04 9.71
C LEU A 2 0.04 5.45 10.04
N LYS A 3 1.11 5.88 9.36
CA LYS A 3 1.76 7.20 9.56
C LYS A 3 1.11 8.27 8.67
N PHE A 4 -0.18 8.51 8.86
CA PHE A 4 -0.97 9.41 8.04
C PHE A 4 -0.52 10.87 8.11
N GLN A 5 -0.12 11.34 9.29
CA GLN A 5 0.30 12.72 9.50
C GLN A 5 1.53 13.06 8.67
N ASP A 6 2.53 12.17 8.66
CA ASP A 6 3.74 12.34 7.85
C ASP A 6 3.39 12.36 6.35
N TYR A 7 2.52 11.44 5.91
CA TYR A 7 2.01 11.42 4.53
C TYR A 7 1.31 12.74 4.13
N ILE A 8 0.42 13.27 4.99
CA ILE A 8 -0.30 14.53 4.72
C ILE A 8 0.67 15.71 4.69
N TYR A 9 1.61 15.78 5.62
CA TYR A 9 2.58 16.87 5.67
C TYR A 9 3.50 16.88 4.45
N GLN A 10 3.92 15.71 3.97
CA GLN A 10 4.64 15.54 2.71
C GLN A 10 3.85 16.09 1.53
N ASN A 11 2.56 15.77 1.43
CA ASN A 11 1.72 16.27 0.36
C ASN A 11 1.47 17.78 0.42
N ILE A 12 1.27 18.36 1.61
CA ILE A 12 1.11 19.81 1.77
C ILE A 12 2.39 20.53 1.34
N GLY A 13 3.56 20.11 1.84
CA GLY A 13 4.84 20.70 1.49
C GLY A 13 5.13 20.62 -0.01
N ARG A 14 4.83 19.48 -0.63
CA ARG A 14 4.93 19.26 -2.08
C ARG A 14 4.03 20.19 -2.87
N ARG A 15 2.74 20.32 -2.53
CA ARG A 15 1.79 21.20 -3.26
C ARG A 15 2.21 22.67 -3.22
N ILE A 16 2.69 23.15 -2.06
CA ILE A 16 3.21 24.52 -1.92
C ILE A 16 4.44 24.72 -2.81
N ARG A 17 5.36 23.74 -2.81
CA ARG A 17 6.55 23.76 -3.66
C ARG A 17 6.21 23.76 -5.15
N GLU A 18 5.32 22.85 -5.58
CA GLU A 18 4.85 22.72 -6.97
C GLU A 18 4.19 24.03 -7.45
N PHE A 19 3.33 24.64 -6.63
CA PHE A 19 2.74 25.94 -6.96
C PHE A 19 3.81 27.02 -7.10
N ARG A 20 4.75 27.12 -6.16
CA ARG A 20 5.84 28.10 -6.21
C ARG A 20 6.68 27.92 -7.49
N ASP A 21 7.08 26.69 -7.78
CA ASP A 21 7.88 26.36 -8.95
C ASP A 21 7.12 26.64 -10.26
N SER A 22 5.80 26.39 -10.30
CA SER A 22 4.96 26.72 -11.48
C SER A 22 4.91 28.21 -11.81
N LYS A 23 5.20 29.08 -10.84
CA LYS A 23 5.29 30.54 -11.00
C LYS A 23 6.73 31.03 -11.21
N ASN A 24 7.70 30.11 -11.28
CA ASN A 24 9.14 30.42 -11.33
C ASN A 24 9.61 31.32 -10.17
N PHE A 25 8.99 31.18 -8.99
CA PHE A 25 9.36 31.99 -7.84
C PHE A 25 10.47 31.33 -7.03
N SER A 26 11.50 32.11 -6.68
CA SER A 26 12.36 31.76 -5.55
C SER A 26 11.54 31.80 -4.25
N ARG A 27 12.02 31.18 -3.17
CA ARG A 27 11.33 31.27 -1.87
C ARG A 27 11.19 32.70 -1.38
N GLN A 28 12.23 33.51 -1.55
CA GLN A 28 12.20 34.93 -1.22
C GLN A 28 11.13 35.67 -2.03
N THR A 29 11.11 35.47 -3.35
CA THR A 29 10.11 36.07 -4.25
C THR A 29 8.69 35.65 -3.88
N PHE A 30 8.48 34.35 -3.58
CA PHE A 30 7.20 33.83 -3.14
C PHE A 30 6.72 34.51 -1.87
N VAL A 31 7.59 34.63 -0.86
CA VAL A 31 7.23 35.30 0.41
C VAL A 31 6.92 36.77 0.18
N SER A 32 7.74 37.50 -0.56
CA SER A 32 7.48 38.91 -0.87
C SER A 32 6.15 39.10 -1.60
N TYR A 33 5.86 38.24 -2.58
CA TYR A 33 4.60 38.31 -3.34
C TYR A 33 3.40 37.90 -2.49
N PHE A 34 3.53 36.87 -1.65
CA PHE A 34 2.52 36.47 -0.67
C PHE A 34 2.18 37.63 0.26
N LEU A 35 3.17 38.28 0.87
CA LEU A 35 2.96 39.39 1.79
C LEU A 35 2.36 40.62 1.12
N ALA A 36 2.74 40.91 -0.13
CA ALA A 36 2.17 42.02 -0.90
C ALA A 36 0.69 41.82 -1.25
N ASN A 37 0.19 40.58 -1.24
CA ASN A 37 -1.22 40.25 -1.51
C ASN A 37 -2.08 40.14 -0.24
N LEU A 38 -1.50 40.37 0.94
CA LEU A 38 -2.24 40.42 2.20
C LEU A 38 -2.61 41.86 2.54
N ASN A 39 -3.79 42.05 3.13
CA ASN A 39 -4.17 43.33 3.72
C ASN A 39 -3.60 43.50 5.14
N ASP A 40 -3.55 44.74 5.64
CA ASP A 40 -2.95 45.07 6.95
C ASP A 40 -3.52 44.25 8.12
N LYS A 41 -4.80 43.88 8.04
CA LYS A 41 -5.46 43.00 9.03
C LYS A 41 -4.94 41.56 8.97
N GLU A 42 -4.69 41.03 7.78
CA GLU A 42 -4.11 39.70 7.57
C GLU A 42 -2.62 39.66 7.97
N ILE A 43 -1.88 40.75 7.77
CA ILE A 43 -0.49 40.88 8.24
C ILE A 43 -0.46 40.98 9.77
N GLY A 44 -1.32 41.78 10.39
CA GLY A 44 -1.39 41.94 11.85
C GLY A 44 -0.04 42.34 12.47
N SER A 45 0.21 41.94 13.72
CA SER A 45 1.44 42.27 14.46
C SER A 45 2.64 41.37 14.16
N THR A 46 2.44 40.27 13.42
CA THR A 46 3.49 39.27 13.15
C THR A 46 3.45 38.81 11.70
N ASN A 47 4.62 38.82 11.07
CA ASN A 47 4.80 38.36 9.69
C ASN A 47 4.29 36.91 9.55
N PRO A 48 3.23 36.66 8.76
CA PRO A 48 2.62 35.33 8.65
C PRO A 48 3.54 34.30 7.99
N LEU A 49 4.51 34.70 7.19
CA LEU A 49 5.40 33.78 6.47
C LEU A 49 6.78 34.40 6.26
N SER A 50 7.82 33.66 6.65
CA SER A 50 9.22 33.95 6.32
C SER A 50 9.79 32.89 5.37
N GLU A 51 10.88 33.22 4.69
CA GLU A 51 11.60 32.26 3.83
C GLU A 51 12.00 30.99 4.58
N GLN A 52 12.47 31.13 5.83
CA GLN A 52 12.81 29.99 6.67
C GLN A 52 11.58 29.13 6.99
N SER A 53 10.44 29.75 7.31
CA SER A 53 9.21 29.01 7.59
C SER A 53 8.67 28.30 6.35
N LEU A 54 8.75 28.93 5.18
CA LEU A 54 8.37 28.32 3.91
C LEU A 54 9.28 27.13 3.58
N SER A 55 10.60 27.29 3.74
CA SER A 55 11.56 26.20 3.58
C SER A 55 11.28 25.04 4.55
N ASN A 56 10.90 25.34 5.79
CA ASN A 56 10.54 24.30 6.76
C ASN A 56 9.25 23.56 6.38
N ILE A 57 8.25 24.26 5.84
CA ILE A 57 7.00 23.65 5.36
C ILE A 57 7.27 22.77 4.14
N GLU A 58 7.97 23.28 3.13
CA GLU A 58 8.27 22.55 1.90
C GLU A 58 9.12 21.30 2.13
N ASN A 59 9.98 21.30 3.15
CA ASN A 59 10.89 20.20 3.45
C ASN A 59 10.52 19.40 4.72
N ILE A 60 9.39 19.73 5.35
CA ILE A 60 8.88 19.10 6.60
C ILE A 60 9.92 19.07 7.72
N ASN A 61 10.62 20.20 7.88
CA ASN A 61 11.51 20.42 9.02
C ASN A 61 10.68 20.86 10.25
N ILE A 62 10.06 19.90 10.93
CA ILE A 62 9.24 20.19 12.11
C ILE A 62 10.11 20.20 13.37
N ALA A 63 10.23 21.37 13.99
CA ALA A 63 10.81 21.48 15.32
C ALA A 63 9.79 21.03 16.38
N LYS A 64 9.60 19.69 16.54
CA LYS A 64 8.55 19.08 17.38
C LYS A 64 8.46 19.67 18.80
N LYS A 65 9.57 20.15 19.38
CA LYS A 65 9.62 20.79 20.72
C LYS A 65 9.07 22.23 20.77
N ARG A 66 8.96 22.93 19.64
CA ARG A 66 8.52 24.35 19.56
C ARG A 66 7.21 24.53 18.81
N ASN A 67 6.99 23.77 17.74
CA ASN A 67 5.71 23.70 17.03
C ASN A 67 5.51 22.25 16.57
N PRO A 68 4.56 21.50 17.16
CA PRO A 68 4.35 20.10 16.80
C PRO A 68 3.68 19.93 15.44
N TYR A 69 3.15 21.00 14.84
CA TYR A 69 2.45 20.99 13.56
C TYR A 69 3.29 21.62 12.44
N LEU A 70 3.00 21.24 11.19
CA LEU A 70 3.74 21.68 10.01
C LEU A 70 3.73 23.21 9.84
N MET A 71 2.61 23.87 10.15
CA MET A 71 2.43 25.31 10.00
C MET A 71 1.46 25.87 11.05
N SER A 72 1.52 27.17 11.28
CA SER A 72 0.59 27.87 12.18
C SER A 72 -0.84 27.94 11.59
N LYS A 73 -1.85 28.14 12.44
CA LYS A 73 -3.24 28.36 11.99
C LYS A 73 -3.36 29.52 11.00
N LYS A 74 -2.60 30.61 11.22
CA LYS A 74 -2.58 31.77 10.32
C LYS A 74 -2.05 31.40 8.93
N GLN A 75 -0.95 30.65 8.87
CA GLN A 75 -0.40 30.13 7.60
C GLN A 75 -1.38 29.19 6.91
N PHE A 76 -2.00 28.28 7.67
CA PHE A 76 -2.98 27.33 7.16
C PHE A 76 -4.24 28.00 6.58
N ASN A 77 -4.61 29.18 7.07
CA ASN A 77 -5.74 29.94 6.54
C ASN A 77 -5.36 30.78 5.31
N LEU A 78 -4.16 31.36 5.28
CA LEU A 78 -3.77 32.33 4.24
C LEU A 78 -3.13 31.68 3.01
N LEU A 79 -2.31 30.63 3.19
CA LEU A 79 -1.61 29.98 2.07
C LEU A 79 -2.56 29.37 1.03
N PRO A 80 -3.58 28.56 1.41
CA PRO A 80 -4.53 28.04 0.42
C PRO A 80 -5.22 29.16 -0.35
N LYS A 81 -5.73 30.19 0.35
CA LYS A 81 -6.41 31.34 -0.24
C LYS A 81 -5.53 32.04 -1.29
N PHE A 82 -4.27 32.26 -0.96
CA PHE A 82 -3.31 32.87 -1.89
C PHE A 82 -3.02 31.97 -3.11
N MET A 83 -3.00 30.66 -2.93
CA MET A 83 -2.79 29.68 -4.00
C MET A 83 -4.04 29.42 -4.85
N GLY A 84 -5.21 29.93 -4.42
CA GLY A 84 -6.50 29.65 -5.05
C GLY A 84 -7.07 28.27 -4.68
N TYR A 85 -6.65 27.70 -3.55
CA TYR A 85 -7.12 26.43 -3.02
C TYR A 85 -8.02 26.62 -1.80
N SER A 86 -8.96 25.71 -1.61
CA SER A 86 -9.57 25.47 -0.30
C SER A 86 -8.56 24.84 0.66
N GLN A 87 -8.83 24.92 1.97
CA GLN A 87 -8.03 24.21 2.98
C GLN A 87 -8.04 22.69 2.74
N SER A 88 -9.19 22.15 2.33
CA SER A 88 -9.34 20.72 2.01
C SER A 88 -8.48 20.33 0.81
N GLU A 89 -8.41 21.16 -0.24
CA GLU A 89 -7.53 20.91 -1.40
C GLU A 89 -6.04 21.02 -1.04
N LEU A 90 -5.65 21.94 -0.16
CA LEU A 90 -4.25 22.00 0.30
C LEU A 90 -3.85 20.68 1.00
N VAL A 91 -4.72 20.17 1.86
CA VAL A 91 -4.49 18.97 2.67
C VAL A 91 -4.61 17.69 1.84
N PHE A 92 -5.76 17.46 1.25
CA PHE A 92 -6.12 16.19 0.61
C PHE A 92 -5.93 16.19 -0.90
N GLY A 93 -5.84 17.38 -1.52
CA GLY A 93 -5.75 17.52 -2.96
C GLY A 93 -7.10 17.54 -3.66
N ASP A 94 -7.01 17.48 -4.99
CA ASP A 94 -8.17 17.35 -5.88
C ASP A 94 -8.82 15.97 -5.79
N SER A 95 -9.90 15.76 -6.56
CA SER A 95 -10.65 14.50 -6.58
C SER A 95 -9.78 13.30 -6.98
N LYS A 96 -8.83 13.48 -7.90
CA LYS A 96 -7.95 12.39 -8.35
C LYS A 96 -6.88 12.08 -7.31
N GLU A 97 -6.31 13.09 -6.65
CA GLU A 97 -5.38 12.90 -5.54
C GLU A 97 -6.07 12.17 -4.39
N ARG A 98 -7.31 12.53 -4.04
CA ARG A 98 -8.10 11.82 -3.01
C ARG A 98 -8.33 10.35 -3.36
N GLU A 99 -8.71 10.06 -4.61
CA GLU A 99 -8.85 8.67 -5.09
C GLU A 99 -7.56 7.87 -4.87
N ASN A 100 -6.42 8.44 -5.26
CA ASN A 100 -5.13 7.78 -5.11
C ASN A 100 -4.69 7.67 -3.63
N THR A 101 -5.06 8.64 -2.78
CA THR A 101 -4.87 8.54 -1.32
C THR A 101 -5.65 7.37 -0.75
N VAL A 102 -6.91 7.17 -1.15
CA VAL A 102 -7.70 6.01 -0.71
C VAL A 102 -7.06 4.71 -1.18
N LYS A 103 -6.66 4.60 -2.45
CA LYS A 103 -5.94 3.41 -2.94
C LYS A 103 -4.67 3.10 -2.12
N LEU A 104 -3.89 4.13 -1.77
CA LEU A 104 -2.70 3.98 -0.93
C LEU A 104 -3.04 3.50 0.48
N ILE A 105 -4.10 4.04 1.09
CA ILE A 105 -4.60 3.61 2.40
C ILE A 105 -5.02 2.13 2.33
N LEU A 106 -5.79 1.72 1.33
CA LEU A 106 -6.21 0.34 1.17
C LEU A 106 -5.03 -0.62 0.98
N LEU A 107 -4.03 -0.24 0.16
CA LEU A 107 -2.79 -1.02 0.03
C LEU A 107 -2.04 -1.11 1.36
N ALA A 108 -1.99 -0.04 2.15
CA ALA A 108 -1.34 -0.05 3.45
C ALA A 108 -2.07 -0.95 4.46
N ILE A 109 -3.40 -1.00 4.42
CA ILE A 109 -4.22 -1.93 5.21
C ILE A 109 -3.98 -3.38 4.75
N ILE A 110 -4.03 -3.68 3.44
CA ILE A 110 -3.75 -5.02 2.89
C ILE A 110 -2.37 -5.51 3.35
N LEU A 111 -1.36 -4.64 3.33
CA LEU A 111 -0.02 -5.03 3.74
C LEU A 111 0.15 -5.14 5.24
N ASN A 112 -0.55 -4.31 6.01
CA ASN A 112 -0.51 -4.27 7.46
C ASN A 112 0.93 -4.40 8.03
N GLY A 113 1.88 -3.66 7.47
CA GLY A 113 3.28 -3.70 7.91
C GLY A 113 4.07 -4.96 7.50
N ALA A 114 3.62 -5.68 6.48
CA ALA A 114 4.33 -6.82 5.90
C ALA A 114 5.79 -6.50 5.57
N LYS A 115 6.70 -7.38 5.97
CA LYS A 115 8.15 -7.25 5.73
C LYS A 115 8.71 -8.47 5.01
N LEU A 116 9.83 -8.27 4.32
CA LEU A 116 10.67 -9.32 3.77
C LEU A 116 12.01 -9.37 4.51
N ASN A 117 12.50 -10.57 4.80
CA ASN A 117 13.87 -10.75 5.24
C ASN A 117 14.80 -10.79 4.02
N LYS A 118 15.62 -9.75 3.87
CA LYS A 118 16.68 -9.69 2.87
C LYS A 118 18.02 -9.56 3.58
N ASN A 119 18.92 -10.53 3.37
CA ASN A 119 20.27 -10.53 3.92
C ASN A 119 20.31 -10.32 5.45
N GLY A 120 19.34 -10.88 6.18
CA GLY A 120 19.25 -10.75 7.64
C GLY A 120 18.63 -9.45 8.14
N LYS A 121 18.13 -8.58 7.24
CA LYS A 121 17.40 -7.36 7.59
C LYS A 121 15.95 -7.47 7.16
N GLN A 122 15.04 -7.06 8.03
CA GLN A 122 13.62 -6.94 7.69
C GLN A 122 13.35 -5.59 7.03
N GLU A 123 12.82 -5.62 5.82
CA GLU A 123 12.43 -4.44 5.05
C GLU A 123 10.94 -4.50 4.72
N PHE A 124 10.24 -3.37 4.80
CA PHE A 124 8.83 -3.30 4.40
C PHE A 124 8.65 -3.66 2.92
N ILE A 125 7.62 -4.45 2.63
CA ILE A 125 7.27 -4.81 1.25
C ILE A 125 6.55 -3.62 0.61
N ASN A 126 7.16 -3.02 -0.41
CA ASN A 126 6.53 -1.96 -1.17
C ASN A 126 5.76 -2.55 -2.39
N PRO A 127 4.44 -2.31 -2.51
CA PRO A 127 3.60 -2.90 -3.54
C PRO A 127 3.79 -2.29 -4.93
N PHE A 128 4.71 -1.35 -5.12
CA PHE A 128 4.94 -0.68 -6.39
C PHE A 128 6.20 -1.22 -7.10
N ILE A 129 6.19 -1.28 -8.43
CA ILE A 129 7.35 -1.72 -9.22
C ILE A 129 8.41 -0.63 -9.24
N ASP A 130 9.62 -0.95 -8.81
CA ASP A 130 10.67 0.04 -8.66
C ASP A 130 11.65 0.04 -9.85
N ILE A 131 11.15 0.50 -11.00
CA ILE A 131 11.95 0.81 -12.22
C ILE A 131 12.10 2.31 -12.47
N ARG A 132 11.63 3.10 -11.51
CA ARG A 132 11.32 4.51 -11.71
C ARG A 132 12.17 5.42 -10.85
N ILE A 133 12.94 4.86 -9.94
CA ILE A 133 14.01 5.59 -9.28
C ILE A 133 15.14 5.74 -10.29
N THR A 134 15.09 6.84 -11.05
CA THR A 134 16.29 7.29 -11.74
C THR A 134 17.32 7.73 -10.69
N LYS A 135 18.59 7.83 -11.10
CA LYS A 135 19.62 8.45 -10.25
C LYS A 135 19.19 9.82 -9.72
N LYS A 136 18.40 10.58 -10.50
CA LYS A 136 17.87 11.90 -10.16
C LYS A 136 16.75 11.85 -9.11
N ASP A 137 15.78 10.95 -9.24
CA ASP A 137 14.71 10.78 -8.24
C ASP A 137 15.28 10.33 -6.88
N PHE A 138 16.38 9.59 -6.92
CA PHE A 138 17.11 9.19 -5.72
C PHE A 138 17.92 10.36 -5.12
N GLU A 139 18.54 11.19 -5.95
CA GLU A 139 19.19 12.43 -5.48
C GLU A 139 18.16 13.35 -4.79
N GLU A 140 16.94 13.45 -5.32
CA GLU A 140 15.83 14.14 -4.67
C GLU A 140 15.39 13.47 -3.36
N LEU A 141 15.25 12.13 -3.34
CA LEU A 141 14.92 11.38 -2.12
C LEU A 141 15.99 11.55 -1.02
N VAL A 142 17.28 11.51 -1.37
CA VAL A 142 18.40 11.74 -0.45
C VAL A 142 18.40 13.16 0.09
N ASN A 143 18.11 14.13 -0.77
CA ASN A 143 18.00 15.53 -0.37
C ASN A 143 16.77 15.79 0.52
N GLU A 144 15.66 15.09 0.27
CA GLU A 144 14.41 15.17 1.04
C GLU A 144 14.49 14.45 2.39
N LEU A 145 15.18 13.30 2.46
CA LEU A 145 15.19 12.45 3.65
C LEU A 145 15.90 13.10 4.85
N LYS A 146 16.84 14.04 4.67
CA LYS A 146 17.56 14.77 5.75
C LYS A 146 17.92 13.93 6.99
N ILE A 147 18.14 12.63 6.82
CA ILE A 147 18.50 11.76 7.94
C ILE A 147 19.96 12.05 8.24
N SER A 148 20.30 12.03 9.53
CA SER A 148 21.62 12.21 10.16
C SER A 148 22.68 11.17 9.74
N ILE A 149 22.73 10.81 8.46
CA ILE A 149 23.66 9.87 7.85
C ILE A 149 24.56 10.66 6.91
N SER A 150 25.87 10.37 6.93
CA SER A 150 26.83 11.05 6.05
C SER A 150 26.44 10.89 4.57
N LYS A 151 26.81 11.88 3.74
CA LYS A 151 26.54 11.87 2.29
C LYS A 151 26.98 10.56 1.61
N GLU A 152 28.10 9.99 2.05
CA GLU A 152 28.61 8.69 1.58
C GLU A 152 27.70 7.52 1.98
N SER A 153 27.16 7.55 3.19
CA SER A 153 26.26 6.51 3.70
C SER A 153 24.91 6.58 3.00
N ALA A 154 24.38 7.78 2.77
CA ALA A 154 23.15 7.99 1.98
C ALA A 154 23.35 7.53 0.52
N GLN A 155 24.52 7.78 -0.07
CA GLN A 155 24.88 7.26 -1.40
C GLN A 155 25.07 5.74 -1.44
N LYS A 156 25.49 5.11 -0.34
CA LYS A 156 25.60 3.66 -0.25
C LYS A 156 24.22 3.01 -0.16
N VAL A 157 23.36 3.52 0.71
CA VAL A 157 21.95 3.13 0.80
C VAL A 157 21.26 3.35 -0.56
N ALA A 158 21.61 4.41 -1.29
CA ALA A 158 21.18 4.64 -2.67
C ALA A 158 21.47 3.49 -3.61
N LYS A 159 22.75 3.12 -3.67
CA LYS A 159 23.23 2.10 -4.59
C LYS A 159 22.62 0.74 -4.24
N GLU A 160 22.47 0.43 -2.96
CA GLU A 160 21.84 -0.80 -2.49
C GLU A 160 20.35 -0.84 -2.85
N LEU A 161 19.60 0.25 -2.62
CA LEU A 161 18.18 0.33 -3.01
C LEU A 161 17.99 0.20 -4.52
N ILE A 162 18.73 0.97 -5.33
CA ILE A 162 18.66 0.90 -6.80
C ILE A 162 18.96 -0.53 -7.29
N LYS A 163 20.01 -1.16 -6.74
CA LYS A 163 20.37 -2.52 -7.11
C LYS A 163 19.25 -3.51 -6.76
N ASN A 164 18.71 -3.44 -5.54
CA ASN A 164 17.65 -4.34 -5.08
C ASN A 164 16.37 -4.17 -5.91
N ASN A 165 16.02 -2.94 -6.25
CA ASN A 165 14.86 -2.58 -7.05
C ASN A 165 14.98 -3.06 -8.50
N LEU A 166 16.16 -2.87 -9.10
CA LEU A 166 16.47 -3.39 -10.43
C LEU A 166 16.45 -4.93 -10.44
N GLU A 167 16.97 -5.58 -9.40
CA GLU A 167 16.90 -7.04 -9.26
C GLU A 167 15.46 -7.55 -9.11
N GLU A 168 14.64 -6.89 -8.29
CA GLU A 168 13.21 -7.20 -8.18
C GLU A 168 12.48 -7.02 -9.51
N PHE A 169 12.74 -5.92 -10.22
CA PHE A 169 12.13 -5.70 -11.53
C PHE A 169 12.57 -6.72 -12.56
N LYS A 170 13.87 -7.01 -12.66
CA LYS A 170 14.40 -8.05 -13.55
C LYS A 170 13.73 -9.38 -13.28
N ARG A 171 13.54 -9.72 -12.00
CA ARG A 171 12.83 -10.92 -11.60
C ARG A 171 11.38 -10.90 -12.08
N VAL A 172 10.62 -9.83 -11.80
CA VAL A 172 9.22 -9.69 -12.22
C VAL A 172 9.08 -9.69 -13.75
N SER A 173 9.98 -9.03 -14.47
CA SER A 173 9.98 -8.93 -15.94
C SER A 173 10.31 -10.26 -16.62
N TRP A 174 11.26 -11.01 -16.07
CA TRP A 174 11.55 -12.36 -16.55
C TRP A 174 10.34 -13.29 -16.40
N PHE A 175 9.61 -13.20 -15.29
CA PHE A 175 8.36 -13.96 -15.11
C PHE A 175 7.20 -13.44 -15.97
N PHE A 176 7.22 -12.15 -16.34
CA PHE A 176 6.23 -11.57 -17.24
C PHE A 176 6.32 -12.14 -18.66
N GLU A 177 7.52 -12.45 -19.15
CA GLU A 177 7.73 -13.16 -20.43
C GLU A 177 7.03 -14.53 -20.45
N ASP A 178 7.20 -15.32 -19.39
CA ASP A 178 6.57 -16.64 -19.22
C ASP A 178 5.03 -16.53 -19.14
N PHE A 179 4.53 -15.47 -18.50
CA PHE A 179 3.09 -15.19 -18.39
C PHE A 179 2.44 -14.76 -19.72
N GLN A 180 3.14 -14.00 -20.56
CA GLN A 180 2.66 -13.56 -21.87
C GLN A 180 2.88 -14.60 -22.99
N LYS A 181 3.65 -15.67 -22.73
CA LYS A 181 4.04 -16.68 -23.74
C LYS A 181 4.69 -16.06 -24.99
N GLN A 182 5.44 -14.97 -24.84
CA GLN A 182 6.14 -14.32 -25.95
C GLN A 182 7.62 -14.72 -25.92
N SER A 183 8.24 -14.90 -27.10
CA SER A 183 9.67 -15.19 -27.19
C SER A 183 10.45 -13.90 -27.40
N PHE A 184 11.13 -13.40 -26.38
CA PHE A 184 12.04 -12.28 -26.54
C PHE A 184 13.47 -12.77 -26.80
N LYS A 185 14.21 -12.06 -27.66
CA LYS A 185 15.60 -12.42 -28.03
C LYS A 185 16.67 -11.67 -27.22
N ASP A 186 16.29 -10.62 -26.47
CA ASP A 186 17.21 -9.77 -25.70
C ASP A 186 16.54 -9.27 -24.41
N ILE A 187 17.22 -9.45 -23.27
CA ILE A 187 16.78 -9.06 -21.93
C ILE A 187 16.53 -7.55 -21.82
N ASN A 188 17.31 -6.71 -22.53
CA ASN A 188 17.12 -5.26 -22.47
C ASN A 188 15.80 -4.82 -23.13
N ASN A 189 15.34 -5.54 -24.16
CA ASN A 189 14.04 -5.27 -24.78
C ASN A 189 12.90 -5.71 -23.85
N ILE A 190 13.06 -6.80 -23.11
CA ILE A 190 12.08 -7.26 -22.11
C ILE A 190 11.87 -6.22 -21.02
N GLU A 191 12.96 -5.61 -20.52
CA GLU A 191 12.89 -4.59 -19.47
C GLU A 191 12.11 -3.35 -19.92
N GLU A 192 12.44 -2.79 -21.09
CA GLU A 192 11.78 -1.59 -21.59
C GLU A 192 10.32 -1.86 -21.98
N GLU A 193 10.02 -3.00 -22.60
CA GLU A 193 8.65 -3.38 -22.95
C GLU A 193 7.80 -3.67 -21.70
N SER A 194 8.35 -4.35 -20.69
CA SER A 194 7.67 -4.60 -19.41
C SER A 194 7.37 -3.27 -18.71
N LYS A 195 8.32 -2.34 -18.70
CA LYS A 195 8.12 -1.00 -18.15
C LYS A 195 6.96 -0.27 -18.85
N GLN A 196 7.00 -0.20 -20.17
CA GLN A 196 5.95 0.44 -20.97
C GLN A 196 4.58 -0.23 -20.75
N TRP A 197 4.55 -1.56 -20.61
CA TRP A 197 3.35 -2.30 -20.30
C TRP A 197 2.77 -1.91 -18.93
N PHE A 198 3.58 -1.92 -17.86
CA PHE A 198 3.11 -1.52 -16.54
C PHE A 198 2.70 -0.04 -16.49
N GLU A 199 3.41 0.86 -17.17
CA GLU A 199 3.05 2.28 -17.27
C GLU A 199 1.72 2.49 -18.00
N LYS A 200 1.46 1.68 -19.03
CA LYS A 200 0.22 1.76 -19.82
C LYS A 200 -0.98 1.18 -19.07
N TYR A 201 -0.83 0.00 -18.46
CA TYR A 201 -1.96 -0.75 -17.92
C TYR A 201 -2.15 -0.58 -16.40
N TYR A 202 -1.09 -0.26 -15.66
CA TYR A 202 -1.10 -0.11 -14.20
C TYR A 202 -0.40 1.18 -13.75
N PRO A 203 -0.81 2.36 -14.28
CA PRO A 203 -0.11 3.64 -14.05
C PRO A 203 -0.05 4.05 -12.57
N PHE A 204 -0.99 3.56 -11.75
CA PHE A 204 -0.95 3.78 -10.30
C PHE A 204 0.28 3.09 -9.69
N PHE A 205 0.47 1.79 -9.94
CA PHE A 205 1.60 1.00 -9.43
C PHE A 205 2.96 1.41 -10.03
N THR A 206 2.93 2.22 -11.09
CA THR A 206 4.10 2.84 -11.71
C THR A 206 4.20 4.35 -11.50
N ASN A 207 3.48 4.97 -10.56
CA ASN A 207 3.70 6.39 -10.23
C ASN A 207 4.68 6.64 -9.06
N ILE A 208 5.78 7.39 -9.27
CA ILE A 208 6.85 7.57 -8.26
C ILE A 208 6.35 8.32 -7.02
N LYS A 209 5.38 9.23 -7.21
CA LYS A 209 4.73 9.96 -6.12
C LYS A 209 3.99 9.00 -5.18
N TYR A 210 3.31 7.99 -5.73
CA TYR A 210 2.58 7.02 -4.91
C TYR A 210 3.51 6.01 -4.24
N PHE A 211 4.61 5.64 -4.90
CA PHE A 211 5.69 4.89 -4.25
C PHE A 211 6.23 5.62 -3.00
N LYS A 212 6.60 6.90 -3.13
CA LYS A 212 7.06 7.73 -2.00
C LYS A 212 5.97 7.87 -0.95
N GLY A 213 4.73 8.12 -1.38
CA GLY A 213 3.55 8.20 -0.51
C GLY A 213 3.38 6.96 0.35
N MET A 214 3.54 5.77 -0.24
CA MET A 214 3.49 4.50 0.49
C MET A 214 4.57 4.40 1.57
N GLN A 215 5.80 4.82 1.28
CA GLN A 215 6.89 4.82 2.25
C GLN A 215 6.60 5.72 3.47
N TYR A 216 5.89 6.83 3.27
CA TYR A 216 5.48 7.70 4.36
C TYR A 216 4.29 7.16 5.15
N LEU A 217 3.43 6.36 4.54
CA LEU A 217 2.21 5.84 5.16
C LEU A 217 2.44 4.54 5.95
N MET A 218 3.33 3.67 5.46
CA MET A 218 3.60 2.36 6.07
C MET A 218 4.15 2.48 7.50
N ASN A 219 3.74 1.53 8.33
CA ASN A 219 4.26 1.35 9.69
C ASN A 219 4.34 -0.14 10.05
N GLU A 220 4.78 -0.43 11.27
CA GLU A 220 4.74 -1.77 11.86
C GLU A 220 3.33 -2.38 11.85
N ARG A 221 3.27 -3.71 11.96
CA ARG A 221 2.02 -4.48 12.06
C ARG A 221 1.11 -3.88 13.13
N ASP A 222 -0.16 -3.80 12.78
CA ASP A 222 -1.24 -3.37 13.67
C ASP A 222 -2.28 -4.47 13.78
N SER A 223 -2.48 -4.98 14.99
CA SER A 223 -3.46 -6.04 15.24
C SER A 223 -4.90 -5.58 14.98
N GLU A 224 -5.20 -4.30 15.18
CA GLU A 224 -6.56 -3.76 14.94
C GLU A 224 -6.89 -3.65 13.45
N LEU A 225 -5.88 -3.76 12.57
CA LEU A 225 -6.08 -3.77 11.11
C LEU A 225 -6.15 -5.17 10.52
N GLU A 226 -5.98 -6.24 11.30
CA GLU A 226 -5.97 -7.61 10.77
C GLU A 226 -7.30 -7.98 10.12
N GLU A 227 -8.42 -7.59 10.75
CA GLU A 227 -9.75 -7.82 10.18
C GLU A 227 -9.88 -7.13 8.82
N HIS A 228 -9.69 -5.82 8.77
CA HIS A 228 -9.82 -5.04 7.52
C HIS A 228 -8.81 -5.47 6.45
N SER A 229 -7.61 -5.86 6.85
CA SER A 229 -6.58 -6.41 5.95
C SER A 229 -7.08 -7.68 5.28
N ASN A 230 -7.58 -8.64 6.06
CA ASN A 230 -8.05 -9.92 5.55
C ASN A 230 -9.35 -9.78 4.74
N LEU A 231 -10.25 -8.88 5.13
CA LEU A 231 -11.44 -8.55 4.33
C LEU A 231 -11.06 -7.94 2.97
N LEU A 232 -10.09 -7.03 2.93
CA LEU A 232 -9.61 -6.48 1.66
C LEU A 232 -8.94 -7.55 0.80
N ILE A 233 -8.16 -8.47 1.38
CA ILE A 233 -7.61 -9.62 0.65
C ILE A 233 -8.73 -10.50 0.11
N LYS A 234 -9.80 -10.75 0.88
CA LYS A 234 -10.99 -11.48 0.41
C LYS A 234 -11.66 -10.78 -0.77
N LEU A 235 -11.70 -9.46 -0.85
CA LEU A 235 -12.17 -8.77 -2.07
C LEU A 235 -11.27 -8.98 -3.29
N LEU A 236 -9.97 -9.20 -3.10
CA LEU A 236 -9.08 -9.56 -4.21
C LEU A 236 -9.36 -10.96 -4.76
N ILE A 237 -9.91 -11.88 -3.94
CA ILE A 237 -10.26 -13.25 -4.32
C ILE A 237 -11.30 -13.30 -5.43
N GLY A 238 -12.10 -12.25 -5.62
CA GLY A 238 -12.98 -12.12 -6.79
C GLY A 238 -12.24 -12.31 -8.12
N ASN A 239 -10.93 -12.02 -8.17
CA ASN A 239 -10.08 -12.45 -9.29
C ASN A 239 -9.67 -13.92 -9.12
N ASN A 240 -10.21 -14.81 -9.95
CA ASN A 240 -9.94 -16.25 -9.87
C ASN A 240 -8.47 -16.65 -10.08
N SER A 241 -7.67 -15.88 -10.83
CA SER A 241 -6.22 -16.15 -10.95
C SER A 241 -5.49 -15.82 -9.65
N PHE A 242 -5.87 -14.72 -9.00
CA PHE A 242 -5.37 -14.34 -7.70
C PHE A 242 -5.79 -15.34 -6.63
N ALA A 243 -7.05 -15.77 -6.61
CA ALA A 243 -7.53 -16.81 -5.70
C ALA A 243 -6.66 -18.07 -5.76
N LYS A 244 -6.39 -18.57 -6.98
CA LYS A 244 -5.51 -19.74 -7.19
C LYS A 244 -4.11 -19.55 -6.67
N LEU A 245 -3.49 -18.41 -7.00
CA LEU A 245 -2.15 -18.07 -6.55
C LEU A 245 -2.09 -17.98 -5.01
N PHE A 246 -3.07 -17.30 -4.40
CA PHE A 246 -3.11 -17.09 -2.96
C PHE A 246 -3.33 -18.41 -2.20
N MET A 247 -4.22 -19.29 -2.66
CA MET A 247 -4.38 -20.65 -2.10
C MET A 247 -3.08 -21.47 -2.19
N GLN A 248 -2.40 -21.41 -3.34
CA GLN A 248 -1.10 -22.09 -3.50
C GLN A 248 -0.07 -21.52 -2.53
N GLY A 249 -0.05 -20.20 -2.35
CA GLY A 249 0.78 -19.53 -1.37
C GLY A 249 0.52 -20.02 0.06
N ILE A 250 -0.74 -20.09 0.47
CA ILE A 250 -1.14 -20.59 1.80
C ILE A 250 -0.69 -22.04 1.95
N SER A 251 -1.04 -22.91 0.99
CA SER A 251 -0.70 -24.32 1.01
C SER A 251 0.80 -24.56 1.10
N ASN A 252 1.60 -23.81 0.33
CA ASN A 252 3.05 -23.94 0.34
C ASN A 252 3.65 -23.50 1.68
N ARG A 253 3.10 -22.46 2.29
CA ARG A 253 3.57 -21.96 3.59
C ARG A 253 3.24 -22.93 4.71
N VAL A 254 1.99 -23.41 4.79
CA VAL A 254 1.57 -24.44 5.76
C VAL A 254 2.41 -25.71 5.59
N HIS A 255 2.64 -26.15 4.35
CA HIS A 255 3.52 -27.29 4.07
C HIS A 255 4.94 -27.04 4.57
N ASN A 256 5.55 -25.92 4.20
CA ASN A 256 6.93 -25.62 4.60
C ASN A 256 7.06 -25.44 6.13
N GLN A 257 6.05 -24.91 6.82
CA GLN A 257 6.00 -24.82 8.29
C GLN A 257 6.06 -26.20 8.93
N LYS A 258 5.38 -27.19 8.35
CA LYS A 258 5.35 -28.57 8.86
C LYS A 258 6.64 -29.34 8.57
N PHE A 259 7.16 -29.24 7.35
CA PHE A 259 8.23 -30.13 6.88
C PHE A 259 9.63 -29.53 6.93
N VAL A 260 9.76 -28.20 6.86
CA VAL A 260 11.03 -27.48 6.93
C VAL A 260 10.96 -26.25 7.85
N PRO A 261 10.50 -26.40 9.10
CA PRO A 261 10.25 -25.27 10.02
C PRO A 261 11.49 -24.39 10.24
N HIS A 262 12.69 -24.98 10.24
CA HIS A 262 13.96 -24.27 10.41
C HIS A 262 14.30 -23.29 9.26
N LEU A 263 13.62 -23.39 8.11
CA LEU A 263 13.76 -22.47 6.98
C LEU A 263 12.71 -21.33 7.01
N ILE A 264 11.78 -21.37 7.94
CA ILE A 264 10.74 -20.36 8.10
C ILE A 264 11.02 -19.59 9.39
N SER A 265 11.15 -18.27 9.26
CA SER A 265 11.13 -17.42 10.45
C SER A 265 9.72 -17.38 11.03
N ASN A 266 9.59 -17.52 12.35
CA ASN A 266 8.33 -17.45 13.10
C ASN A 266 7.49 -16.20 12.78
N THR A 267 8.12 -15.14 12.25
CA THR A 267 7.43 -13.92 11.77
C THR A 267 6.56 -14.13 10.53
N TYR A 268 6.61 -15.31 9.92
CA TYR A 268 5.88 -15.69 8.70
C TYR A 268 5.05 -16.97 8.89
N GLU A 269 4.85 -17.41 10.12
CA GLU A 269 3.89 -18.47 10.39
C GLU A 269 2.49 -17.98 10.05
N ILE A 270 1.76 -18.80 9.31
CA ILE A 270 0.36 -18.58 8.97
C ILE A 270 -0.47 -19.79 9.38
N ASP A 271 -1.71 -19.55 9.75
CA ASP A 271 -2.76 -20.56 9.91
C ASP A 271 -3.92 -20.24 8.96
N VAL A 272 -4.46 -21.27 8.30
CA VAL A 272 -5.66 -21.11 7.47
C VAL A 272 -6.85 -20.67 8.31
N VAL A 273 -6.93 -21.14 9.56
CA VAL A 273 -7.99 -20.77 10.51
C VAL A 273 -7.95 -19.27 10.79
N ASP A 274 -6.77 -18.68 11.04
CA ASP A 274 -6.61 -17.24 11.26
C ASP A 274 -7.22 -16.45 10.09
N PHE A 275 -6.91 -16.83 8.85
CA PHE A 275 -7.48 -16.16 7.68
C PHE A 275 -9.01 -16.28 7.60
N ILE A 276 -9.57 -17.43 7.98
CA ILE A 276 -11.02 -17.64 8.01
C ILE A 276 -11.67 -16.67 8.99
N ILE A 277 -11.12 -16.54 10.20
CA ILE A 277 -11.65 -15.66 11.26
C ILE A 277 -11.18 -14.20 11.16
N ASN A 278 -10.43 -13.86 10.09
CA ASN A 278 -9.84 -12.55 9.82
C ASN A 278 -8.76 -12.09 10.82
N GLU A 279 -8.02 -13.02 11.41
CA GLU A 279 -6.84 -12.74 12.23
C GLU A 279 -5.54 -12.95 11.42
N GLY A 280 -4.42 -12.47 11.94
CA GLY A 280 -3.10 -12.66 11.35
C GLY A 280 -2.75 -11.70 10.20
N GLN A 281 -1.50 -11.80 9.72
CA GLN A 281 -0.95 -10.92 8.68
C GLN A 281 -0.70 -11.69 7.38
N PHE A 282 -1.56 -11.50 6.37
CA PHE A 282 -1.46 -12.20 5.08
C PHE A 282 -0.99 -11.32 3.91
N GLY A 283 -0.74 -10.02 4.15
CA GLY A 283 -0.38 -9.05 3.11
C GLY A 283 0.86 -9.41 2.29
N ALA A 284 1.90 -9.96 2.95
CA ALA A 284 3.11 -10.41 2.24
C ALA A 284 2.81 -11.54 1.26
N LEU A 285 1.95 -12.47 1.66
CA LEU A 285 1.51 -13.59 0.86
C LEU A 285 0.59 -13.16 -0.27
N ALA A 286 -0.29 -12.19 -0.01
CA ALA A 286 -1.17 -11.60 -1.03
C ALA A 286 -0.35 -10.97 -2.16
N LEU A 287 0.75 -10.28 -1.85
CA LEU A 287 1.68 -9.78 -2.86
C LEU A 287 2.59 -10.84 -3.50
N ASP A 288 2.45 -12.11 -3.13
CA ASP A 288 3.40 -13.19 -3.45
C ASP A 288 4.84 -12.75 -3.16
N PHE A 289 5.06 -12.03 -2.06
CA PHE A 289 6.38 -11.50 -1.69
C PHE A 289 7.06 -10.71 -2.83
N LYS A 290 6.25 -10.07 -3.69
CA LYS A 290 6.66 -9.35 -4.90
C LYS A 290 7.42 -10.23 -5.92
N ASN A 291 7.11 -11.53 -5.97
CA ASN A 291 7.67 -12.50 -6.93
C ASN A 291 6.86 -12.50 -8.26
N ALA A 292 6.89 -13.61 -9.01
CA ALA A 292 6.18 -13.79 -10.28
C ALA A 292 4.69 -13.47 -10.18
N GLY A 293 4.05 -13.81 -9.06
CA GLY A 293 2.63 -13.60 -8.81
C GLY A 293 2.23 -12.15 -8.56
N TYR A 294 3.18 -11.22 -8.46
CA TYR A 294 2.91 -9.80 -8.26
C TYR A 294 2.00 -9.19 -9.34
N THR A 295 2.17 -9.60 -10.61
CA THR A 295 1.34 -9.12 -11.72
C THR A 295 -0.13 -9.52 -11.58
N ILE A 296 -0.39 -10.68 -10.96
CA ILE A 296 -1.73 -11.16 -10.65
C ILE A 296 -2.33 -10.32 -9.51
N PHE A 297 -1.52 -9.96 -8.50
CA PHE A 297 -1.98 -9.07 -7.42
C PHE A 297 -2.39 -7.69 -7.94
N ILE A 298 -1.56 -7.00 -8.73
CA ILE A 298 -1.89 -5.64 -9.19
C ILE A 298 -3.15 -5.64 -10.06
N LYS A 299 -3.33 -6.70 -10.85
CA LYS A 299 -4.53 -6.91 -11.65
C LYS A 299 -5.75 -7.12 -10.76
N ALA A 300 -5.66 -7.98 -9.75
CA ALA A 300 -6.74 -8.20 -8.80
C ALA A 300 -7.11 -6.92 -8.03
N PHE A 301 -6.11 -6.12 -7.64
CA PHE A 301 -6.35 -4.84 -6.97
C PHE A 301 -7.06 -3.83 -7.87
N ASP A 302 -6.62 -3.66 -9.12
CA ASP A 302 -7.26 -2.72 -10.06
C ASP A 302 -8.67 -3.17 -10.45
N GLU A 303 -8.90 -4.48 -10.61
CA GLU A 303 -10.24 -5.02 -10.85
C GLU A 303 -11.15 -4.84 -9.63
N MET A 304 -10.66 -5.11 -8.42
CA MET A 304 -11.39 -4.86 -7.17
C MET A 304 -11.75 -3.37 -7.03
N TRP A 305 -10.79 -2.48 -7.30
CA TRP A 305 -11.04 -1.05 -7.29
C TRP A 305 -12.08 -0.63 -8.33
N THR A 306 -12.05 -1.21 -9.53
CA THR A 306 -13.00 -0.89 -10.60
C THR A 306 -14.43 -1.24 -10.20
N ARG A 307 -14.63 -2.37 -9.53
CA ARG A 307 -15.96 -2.82 -9.06
C ARG A 307 -16.45 -2.05 -7.84
N ASN A 308 -15.56 -1.82 -6.87
CA ASN A 308 -15.95 -1.40 -5.51
C ASN A 308 -15.54 0.04 -5.15
N GLY A 309 -14.72 0.68 -5.98
CA GLY A 309 -14.08 1.97 -5.69
C GLY A 309 -15.08 3.10 -5.42
N ALA A 310 -16.24 3.12 -6.08
CA ALA A 310 -17.26 4.14 -5.83
C ALA A 310 -17.82 4.07 -4.39
N ILE A 311 -18.10 2.87 -3.90
CA ILE A 311 -18.63 2.63 -2.55
C ILE A 311 -17.58 3.00 -1.50
N LEU A 312 -16.34 2.55 -1.71
CA LEU A 312 -15.21 2.88 -0.83
C LEU A 312 -14.94 4.39 -0.82
N MET A 313 -14.98 5.05 -1.98
CA MET A 313 -14.82 6.50 -2.07
C MET A 313 -15.92 7.26 -1.33
N ASN A 314 -17.17 6.79 -1.37
CA ASN A 314 -18.24 7.40 -0.58
C ASN A 314 -17.92 7.35 0.92
N TYR A 315 -17.51 6.20 1.44
CA TYR A 315 -17.11 6.07 2.84
C TYR A 315 -15.99 7.05 3.24
N PHE A 316 -14.90 7.12 2.46
CA PHE A 316 -13.80 8.04 2.77
C PHE A 316 -14.17 9.51 2.55
N ASN A 317 -15.06 9.83 1.61
CA ASN A 317 -15.56 11.20 1.46
C ASN A 317 -16.30 11.67 2.72
N GLU A 318 -17.17 10.83 3.27
CA GLU A 318 -17.93 11.16 4.49
C GLU A 318 -17.05 11.18 5.74
N ASN A 319 -16.15 10.22 5.90
CA ASN A 319 -15.45 10.00 7.17
C ASN A 319 -14.03 10.59 7.22
N LEU A 320 -13.35 10.75 6.09
CA LEU A 320 -11.98 11.28 6.03
C LEU A 320 -11.94 12.71 5.47
N PHE A 321 -12.58 12.96 4.33
CA PHE A 321 -12.38 14.20 3.57
C PHE A 321 -13.32 15.36 3.95
N LYS A 322 -14.46 15.09 4.60
CA LYS A 322 -15.43 16.10 5.07
C LYS A 322 -15.11 16.72 6.44
N ILE A 323 -13.94 16.45 7.00
CA ILE A 323 -13.55 17.02 8.30
C ILE A 323 -13.53 18.55 8.27
N ASN A 324 -14.07 19.19 9.32
CA ASN A 324 -14.02 20.65 9.46
C ASN A 324 -12.60 21.12 9.87
N LEU A 325 -11.96 21.87 8.97
CA LEU A 325 -10.59 22.39 9.12
C LEU A 325 -10.51 23.83 9.60
N GLU A 326 -11.62 24.58 9.64
CA GLU A 326 -11.64 26.01 9.94
C GLU A 326 -11.26 26.31 11.40
N ASP A 327 -11.78 25.50 12.33
CA ASP A 327 -11.59 25.74 13.76
C ASP A 327 -10.28 25.18 14.31
N GLN A 328 -9.82 24.04 13.79
CA GLN A 328 -8.76 23.25 14.41
C GLN A 328 -7.56 22.95 13.50
N SER A 329 -7.53 23.49 12.27
CA SER A 329 -6.43 23.38 11.30
C SER A 329 -5.88 21.95 11.16
N LEU A 330 -4.55 21.77 11.17
CA LEU A 330 -3.89 20.45 11.03
C LEU A 330 -3.95 19.59 12.30
N LYS A 331 -4.50 20.09 13.42
CA LYS A 331 -4.44 19.37 14.70
C LYS A 331 -5.26 18.08 14.72
N LYS A 332 -6.36 18.06 13.97
CA LYS A 332 -7.27 16.91 13.87
C LYS A 332 -6.84 15.88 12.83
N ILE A 333 -5.93 16.24 11.93
CA ILE A 333 -5.45 15.31 10.90
C ILE A 333 -4.14 14.71 11.40
N ASN A 334 -4.27 13.62 12.14
CA ASN A 334 -3.17 12.88 12.70
C ASN A 334 -3.35 11.38 12.44
N ASP A 335 -2.40 10.57 12.91
CA ASP A 335 -2.41 9.13 12.72
C ASP A 335 -3.63 8.47 13.40
N GLU A 336 -4.00 8.94 14.59
CA GLU A 336 -5.13 8.44 15.39
C GLU A 336 -6.47 8.67 14.68
N PHE A 337 -6.67 9.85 14.10
CA PHE A 337 -7.86 10.15 13.31
C PHE A 337 -8.00 9.22 12.10
N LEU A 338 -6.91 8.97 11.36
CA LEU A 338 -7.01 7.98 10.27
C LEU A 338 -7.31 6.59 10.84
N HIS A 339 -6.64 6.21 11.93
CA HIS A 339 -6.82 4.92 12.58
C HIS A 339 -8.28 4.66 12.90
N GLU A 340 -8.95 5.59 13.57
CA GLU A 340 -10.40 5.53 13.87
C GLU A 340 -11.25 5.33 12.61
N VAL A 341 -10.90 6.00 11.51
CA VAL A 341 -11.61 5.85 10.22
C VAL A 341 -11.37 4.48 9.60
N ILE A 342 -10.16 3.92 9.68
CA ILE A 342 -9.83 2.65 9.00
C ILE A 342 -10.07 1.41 9.85
N THR A 343 -10.22 1.53 11.17
CA THR A 343 -10.62 0.44 12.07
C THR A 343 -12.11 0.48 12.42
N SER A 344 -12.87 1.39 11.80
CA SER A 344 -14.28 1.56 12.12
C SER A 344 -15.09 0.30 11.78
N THR A 345 -16.13 0.07 12.59
CA THR A 345 -17.13 -0.99 12.34
C THR A 345 -17.98 -0.72 11.10
N GLU A 346 -18.10 0.53 10.68
CA GLU A 346 -18.80 0.89 9.45
C GLU A 346 -18.02 0.42 8.22
N LEU A 347 -16.69 0.62 8.22
CA LEU A 347 -15.84 0.14 7.14
C LEU A 347 -15.87 -1.39 7.06
N SER A 348 -15.77 -2.12 8.18
CA SER A 348 -15.82 -3.58 8.14
C SER A 348 -17.16 -4.09 7.59
N LYS A 349 -18.28 -3.49 8.00
CA LYS A 349 -19.61 -3.81 7.42
C LYS A 349 -19.67 -3.61 5.92
N ILE A 350 -19.16 -2.47 5.41
CA ILE A 350 -19.09 -2.21 3.97
C ILE A 350 -18.27 -3.31 3.28
N LEU A 351 -17.10 -3.68 3.82
CA LEU A 351 -16.27 -4.73 3.25
C LEU A 351 -16.97 -6.10 3.24
N TYR A 352 -17.67 -6.47 4.31
CA TYR A 352 -18.47 -7.70 4.35
C TYR A 352 -19.58 -7.69 3.30
N GLU A 353 -20.35 -6.61 3.18
CA GLU A 353 -21.43 -6.50 2.20
C GLU A 353 -20.92 -6.60 0.76
N LEU A 354 -19.76 -6.00 0.47
CA LEU A 354 -19.11 -6.12 -0.82
C LEU A 354 -18.69 -7.57 -1.11
N ILE A 355 -18.05 -8.25 -0.14
CA ILE A 355 -17.65 -9.66 -0.28
C ILE A 355 -18.87 -10.55 -0.52
N GLU A 356 -19.92 -10.39 0.28
CA GLU A 356 -21.15 -11.17 0.14
C GLU A 356 -21.81 -10.94 -1.21
N THR A 357 -21.79 -9.71 -1.72
CA THR A 357 -22.30 -9.41 -3.06
C THR A 357 -21.45 -10.10 -4.15
N GLU A 358 -20.13 -10.01 -4.06
CA GLU A 358 -19.21 -10.62 -5.04
C GLU A 358 -19.29 -12.17 -5.07
N LYS A 359 -19.64 -12.83 -3.96
CA LYS A 359 -19.83 -14.29 -3.93
C LYS A 359 -20.89 -14.79 -4.91
N TYR A 360 -21.87 -13.95 -5.26
CA TYR A 360 -22.98 -14.30 -6.16
C TYR A 360 -22.91 -13.59 -7.51
N ASP A 361 -21.87 -12.78 -7.76
CA ASP A 361 -21.67 -12.09 -9.03
C ASP A 361 -20.97 -12.99 -10.06
N MET A 362 -21.40 -12.98 -11.32
CA MET A 362 -20.90 -13.90 -12.35
C MET A 362 -19.42 -13.72 -12.69
N GLU A 363 -18.88 -12.51 -12.51
CA GLU A 363 -17.47 -12.24 -12.82
C GLU A 363 -16.55 -12.68 -11.66
N THR A 364 -17.04 -12.63 -10.43
CA THR A 364 -16.23 -12.82 -9.21
C THR A 364 -16.52 -14.12 -8.44
N MET A 365 -17.72 -14.71 -8.59
CA MET A 365 -18.15 -15.92 -7.87
C MET A 365 -17.19 -17.09 -8.04
N LYS A 366 -16.55 -17.22 -9.21
CA LYS A 366 -15.65 -18.35 -9.47
C LYS A 366 -14.43 -18.30 -8.55
N GLY A 367 -13.88 -17.11 -8.33
CA GLY A 367 -12.74 -16.92 -7.45
C GLY A 367 -13.12 -17.23 -6.00
N HIS A 368 -14.21 -16.62 -5.52
CA HIS A 368 -14.75 -16.83 -4.18
C HIS A 368 -15.12 -18.30 -3.90
N ASN A 369 -15.91 -18.94 -4.76
CA ASN A 369 -16.30 -20.34 -4.58
C ASN A 369 -15.11 -21.30 -4.60
N THR A 370 -14.12 -21.07 -5.48
CA THR A 370 -12.92 -21.91 -5.50
C THR A 370 -12.13 -21.76 -4.20
N PHE A 371 -12.01 -20.53 -3.70
CA PHE A 371 -11.30 -20.23 -2.47
C PHE A 371 -12.01 -20.78 -1.23
N ASP A 372 -13.33 -20.63 -1.13
CA ASP A 372 -14.13 -21.16 -0.03
C ASP A 372 -14.07 -22.68 0.02
N LEU A 373 -14.13 -23.37 -1.13
CA LEU A 373 -13.93 -24.82 -1.20
C LEU A 373 -12.53 -25.24 -0.72
N TYR A 374 -11.50 -24.46 -1.03
CA TYR A 374 -10.15 -24.73 -0.52
C TYR A 374 -10.07 -24.54 1.00
N LEU A 375 -10.62 -23.46 1.54
CA LEU A 375 -10.63 -23.21 2.98
C LEU A 375 -11.38 -24.30 3.74
N GLN A 376 -12.55 -24.70 3.25
CA GLN A 376 -13.34 -25.80 3.83
C GLN A 376 -12.54 -27.11 3.83
N ASN A 377 -11.92 -27.46 2.70
CA ASN A 377 -11.10 -28.67 2.61
C ASN A 377 -9.88 -28.63 3.52
N SER A 378 -9.23 -27.47 3.66
CA SER A 378 -8.07 -27.31 4.56
C SER A 378 -8.49 -27.51 6.01
N LYS A 379 -9.57 -26.85 6.45
CA LYS A 379 -10.12 -27.02 7.79
C LYS A 379 -10.53 -28.46 8.10
N ILE A 380 -11.22 -29.12 7.15
CA ILE A 380 -11.60 -30.54 7.30
C ILE A 380 -10.36 -31.42 7.44
N LYS A 381 -9.30 -31.18 6.67
CA LYS A 381 -8.06 -31.97 6.76
C LYS A 381 -7.32 -31.79 8.08
N ASP A 382 -7.40 -30.60 8.68
CA ASP A 382 -6.80 -30.33 9.99
C ASP A 382 -7.62 -30.96 11.14
N GLU A 383 -8.93 -31.11 10.96
CA GLU A 383 -9.85 -31.79 11.90
C GLU A 383 -9.89 -33.32 11.72
N ILE A 384 -9.41 -33.83 10.59
CA ILE A 384 -9.28 -35.27 10.34
C ILE A 384 -8.11 -35.80 11.18
N ASP A 385 -8.42 -36.59 12.20
CA ASP A 385 -7.43 -37.48 12.81
C ASP A 385 -7.07 -38.55 11.77
N ILE A 386 -5.88 -38.41 11.17
CA ILE A 386 -5.38 -39.32 10.16
C ILE A 386 -5.32 -40.74 10.73
N ASP A 387 -5.08 -40.92 12.02
CA ASP A 387 -5.04 -42.23 12.65
C ASP A 387 -6.45 -42.85 12.71
N GLU A 388 -7.49 -42.07 13.04
CA GLU A 388 -8.89 -42.51 13.01
C GLU A 388 -9.37 -42.83 11.58
N LEU A 389 -8.94 -42.03 10.59
CA LEU A 389 -9.31 -42.24 9.19
C LEU A 389 -8.55 -43.41 8.54
N LEU A 390 -7.30 -43.66 8.96
CA LEU A 390 -6.55 -44.86 8.63
C LEU A 390 -7.11 -46.10 9.31
N GLU A 391 -7.90 -45.98 10.38
CA GLU A 391 -8.66 -47.09 10.97
C GLU A 391 -10.01 -47.32 10.30
N ASN A 392 -10.58 -46.30 9.64
CA ASN A 392 -11.87 -46.36 8.95
C ASN A 392 -11.88 -47.37 7.79
N ASN A 393 -12.75 -48.38 7.90
CA ASN A 393 -12.86 -49.47 6.93
C ASN A 393 -13.26 -49.00 5.51
N LEU A 394 -14.06 -47.94 5.40
CA LEU A 394 -14.47 -47.39 4.10
C LEU A 394 -13.30 -46.69 3.41
N TYR A 395 -12.50 -45.94 4.17
CA TYR A 395 -11.30 -45.29 3.64
C TYR A 395 -10.26 -46.30 3.16
N LYS A 396 -9.99 -47.36 3.95
CA LYS A 396 -9.13 -48.48 3.55
C LYS A 396 -9.61 -49.13 2.24
N TYR A 397 -10.91 -49.37 2.14
CA TYR A 397 -11.51 -49.97 0.95
C TYR A 397 -11.36 -49.09 -0.30
N VAL A 398 -11.66 -47.80 -0.19
CA VAL A 398 -11.54 -46.83 -1.30
C VAL A 398 -10.07 -46.65 -1.73
N ASN A 399 -9.14 -46.54 -0.78
CA ASN A 399 -7.72 -46.44 -1.11
C ASN A 399 -7.18 -47.70 -1.79
N ASN A 400 -7.59 -48.89 -1.33
CA ASN A 400 -7.23 -50.15 -2.00
C ASN A 400 -7.80 -50.20 -3.43
N MET A 401 -9.03 -49.74 -3.64
CA MET A 401 -9.63 -49.67 -4.98
C MET A 401 -8.87 -48.71 -5.90
N ILE A 402 -8.44 -47.55 -5.41
CA ILE A 402 -7.61 -46.59 -6.15
C ILE A 402 -6.24 -47.20 -6.50
N GLN A 403 -5.60 -47.88 -5.55
CA GLN A 403 -4.30 -48.52 -5.79
C GLN A 403 -4.38 -49.70 -6.77
N VAL A 404 -5.49 -50.45 -6.76
CA VAL A 404 -5.76 -51.51 -7.75
C VAL A 404 -6.01 -50.90 -9.12
N HIS A 405 -6.80 -49.82 -9.21
CA HIS A 405 -7.09 -49.14 -10.47
C HIS A 405 -5.83 -48.52 -11.11
N ASN A 406 -4.90 -48.00 -10.31
CA ASN A 406 -3.64 -47.42 -10.80
C ASN A 406 -2.54 -48.46 -11.11
N LYS A 407 -2.80 -49.76 -10.85
CA LYS A 407 -1.87 -50.86 -11.15
C LYS A 407 -2.19 -51.61 -12.45
N TYR A 408 -3.29 -51.24 -13.12
CA TYR A 408 -3.68 -51.69 -14.46
C TYR A 408 -3.85 -50.47 -15.36
#